data_AF-A0A6C2YK53-F1
#
_entry.id   AF-A0A6C2YK53-F1
#
_cell.length_a   1.000
_cell.length_b   1.000
_cell.length_c   1.000
_cell.angle_alpha   90.00
_cell.angle_beta   90.00
_cell.angle_gamma   90.00
#
_symmetry.space_group_name_H-M   'P 1'
#
loop_
_entity.id
_entity.type
_entity.pdbx_description
1 polymer ?
#
loop_
_entity_poly.entity_id
_entity_poly.type
_entity_poly.pdbx_seq_one_letter_code
_entity_poly.pdbx_strand_id
1 'polypeptide(L)'
;MQGRMTEERRQDGTGPRVSGEGWWLVQTIILVSVVLINIIGWGRLLGKHPDPAPSRVPSSARAPMAKDDTPPVAKPATGLRPLLYPADAARLSPEMRKLVDAIRNPQSPQIPPEQFQSAKSDASRIYARLVTRKFVLDGSRLTPTAMVGGRPYVFVAAPQTMVGRNLLQIYSAIGYVAEDVLLDELGQEKVILLLRWPQVLQTTDRPEDRDSAWDQRIYPATWDNLLMLLDRYARQPDRIAYPPFNGPAILEQLRLSSPQQREFVLGFPEAGKQRVRTVPYALLQAAGGADWEYRQILERAFSATVHYTGDGNTLPTLIRRGTVPKGFPEFLAPNRKLTELEEVAIIGVGSLNLTEQPSQR
;
A
#
# COMPACT_ATOMS: atom_id res chain seq x y z
N MET A 1 -61.78 -17.51 32.82
CA MET A 1 -61.68 -18.43 31.66
C MET A 1 -60.38 -18.08 30.93
N GLN A 2 -59.22 -18.57 31.37
CA GLN A 2 -58.63 -19.89 31.08
C GLN A 2 -58.50 -20.18 29.57
N GLY A 3 -57.26 -20.21 29.10
CA GLY A 3 -56.88 -20.56 27.73
C GLY A 3 -55.38 -20.35 27.47
N ARG A 4 -54.50 -21.04 28.20
CA ARG A 4 -53.08 -21.22 27.88
C ARG A 4 -52.99 -22.20 26.70
N MET A 5 -52.33 -21.82 25.61
CA MET A 5 -51.73 -22.76 24.66
C MET A 5 -50.21 -22.57 24.70
N THR A 6 -49.54 -23.56 25.27
CA THR A 6 -48.11 -23.83 25.14
C THR A 6 -47.92 -24.71 23.92
N GLU A 7 -47.18 -24.23 22.92
CA GLU A 7 -46.77 -25.03 21.77
C GLU A 7 -45.30 -25.44 21.94
N GLU A 8 -45.12 -26.74 22.11
CA GLU A 8 -43.86 -27.43 22.38
C GLU A 8 -43.30 -27.92 21.03
N ARG A 9 -42.27 -27.25 20.49
CA ARG A 9 -41.56 -27.70 19.29
C ARG A 9 -40.32 -28.52 19.67
N ARG A 10 -40.43 -29.83 19.49
CA ARG A 10 -39.30 -30.77 19.40
C ARG A 10 -38.42 -30.42 18.19
N GLN A 11 -37.13 -30.26 18.43
CA GLN A 11 -36.08 -30.32 17.39
C GLN A 11 -35.29 -31.61 17.59
N ASP A 12 -35.64 -32.64 16.83
CA ASP A 12 -34.77 -33.76 16.53
C ASP A 12 -34.22 -33.54 15.11
N GLY A 13 -32.91 -33.41 14.99
CA GLY A 13 -32.24 -33.10 13.73
C GLY A 13 -30.77 -33.46 13.78
N THR A 14 -30.49 -34.76 13.75
CA THR A 14 -29.17 -35.35 13.54
C THR A 14 -28.61 -34.93 12.17
N GLY A 15 -27.73 -33.92 12.16
CA GLY A 15 -26.91 -33.57 11.00
C GLY A 15 -25.66 -34.46 10.90
N PRO A 16 -25.18 -34.78 9.68
CA PRO A 16 -24.01 -35.63 9.51
C PRO A 16 -22.74 -34.93 10.01
N ARG A 17 -22.02 -35.59 10.92
CA ARG A 17 -20.64 -35.24 11.27
C ARG A 17 -19.74 -35.52 10.07
N VAL A 18 -19.40 -34.49 9.31
CA VAL A 18 -18.31 -34.54 8.34
C VAL A 18 -16.99 -34.48 9.12
N SER A 19 -16.19 -35.53 9.04
CA SER A 19 -14.88 -35.62 9.69
C SER A 19 -13.90 -34.60 9.08
N GLY A 20 -13.12 -33.93 9.94
CA GLY A 20 -12.18 -32.86 9.58
C GLY A 20 -10.95 -33.29 8.78
N GLU A 21 -10.89 -34.54 8.31
CA GLU A 21 -9.72 -35.09 7.59
C GLU A 21 -9.79 -34.85 6.07
N GLY A 22 -10.95 -34.47 5.51
CA GLY A 22 -11.10 -34.20 4.08
C GLY A 22 -10.69 -32.79 3.61
N TRP A 23 -10.61 -31.81 4.52
CA TRP A 23 -10.37 -30.40 4.17
C TRP A 23 -8.94 -30.11 3.72
N TRP A 24 -7.96 -30.82 4.30
CA TRP A 24 -6.55 -30.67 3.93
C TRP A 24 -6.28 -31.15 2.50
N LEU A 25 -6.91 -32.25 2.08
CA LEU A 25 -6.71 -32.80 0.73
C LEU A 25 -7.27 -31.85 -0.34
N VAL A 26 -8.43 -31.23 -0.09
CA VAL A 26 -9.05 -30.25 -1.00
C VAL A 26 -8.21 -28.98 -1.08
N GLN A 27 -7.68 -28.47 0.05
CA GLN A 27 -6.78 -27.32 0.03
C GLN A 27 -5.46 -27.62 -0.69
N THR A 28 -4.86 -28.80 -0.51
CA THR A 28 -3.64 -29.19 -1.22
C THR A 28 -3.86 -29.31 -2.73
N ILE A 29 -4.98 -29.88 -3.17
CA ILE A 29 -5.30 -30.02 -4.60
C ILE A 29 -5.54 -28.65 -5.26
N ILE A 30 -6.21 -27.72 -4.56
CA ILE A 30 -6.41 -26.34 -5.05
C ILE A 30 -5.07 -25.60 -5.14
N LEU A 31 -4.20 -25.72 -4.12
CA LEU A 31 -2.89 -25.06 -4.12
C LEU A 31 -1.99 -25.56 -5.26
N VAL A 32 -1.94 -26.88 -5.47
CA VAL A 32 -1.14 -27.50 -6.55
C VAL A 32 -1.69 -27.08 -7.93
N SER A 33 -3.00 -26.97 -8.08
CA SER A 33 -3.64 -26.59 -9.34
C SER A 33 -3.42 -25.11 -9.67
N VAL A 34 -3.44 -24.20 -8.70
CA VAL A 34 -3.14 -22.77 -8.90
C VAL A 34 -1.67 -22.53 -9.27
N VAL A 35 -0.74 -23.31 -8.69
CA VAL A 35 0.68 -23.24 -9.05
C VAL A 35 0.93 -23.78 -10.46
N LEU A 36 0.31 -24.92 -10.83
CA LEU A 36 0.44 -25.49 -12.18
C LEU A 36 -0.18 -24.61 -13.27
N ILE A 37 -1.33 -23.98 -13.00
CA ILE A 37 -1.98 -23.04 -13.94
C ILE A 37 -1.12 -21.80 -14.17
N ASN A 38 -0.46 -21.27 -13.14
CA ASN A 38 0.46 -20.13 -13.29
C ASN A 38 1.73 -20.50 -14.08
N ILE A 39 2.31 -21.69 -13.84
CA ILE A 39 3.50 -22.14 -14.58
C ILE A 39 3.18 -22.36 -16.07
N ILE A 40 2.01 -22.96 -16.38
CA ILE A 40 1.60 -23.23 -17.76
C ILE A 40 1.12 -21.95 -18.47
N GLY A 41 0.47 -21.03 -17.75
CA GLY A 41 0.03 -19.73 -18.28
C GLY A 41 1.18 -18.84 -18.75
N TRP A 42 2.29 -18.82 -17.99
CA TRP A 42 3.48 -18.05 -18.36
C TRP A 42 4.30 -18.71 -19.48
N GLY A 43 4.30 -20.05 -19.58
CA GLY A 43 4.99 -20.77 -20.65
C GLY A 43 4.42 -20.53 -22.06
N ARG A 44 3.14 -20.12 -22.16
CA ARG A 44 2.47 -19.83 -23.46
C ARG A 44 2.57 -18.37 -23.91
N LEU A 45 3.00 -17.46 -23.05
CA LEU A 45 3.18 -16.03 -23.37
C LEU A 45 4.59 -15.67 -23.87
N LEU A 46 5.53 -16.62 -23.88
CA LEU A 46 6.90 -16.46 -24.40
C LEU A 46 7.09 -17.06 -25.81
N GLY A 47 6.03 -17.01 -26.63
CA GLY A 47 6.10 -17.37 -28.05
C GLY A 47 6.83 -16.32 -28.88
N LYS A 48 8.11 -16.58 -29.18
CA LYS A 48 8.94 -16.08 -30.29
C LYS A 48 8.60 -14.67 -30.81
N HIS A 49 9.23 -13.65 -30.21
CA HIS A 49 9.49 -12.40 -30.92
C HIS A 49 10.69 -12.60 -31.88
N PRO A 50 10.62 -12.14 -33.14
CA PRO A 50 11.78 -12.08 -34.02
C PRO A 50 12.74 -10.98 -33.54
N ASP A 51 14.03 -11.28 -33.49
CA ASP A 51 15.09 -10.34 -33.14
C ASP A 51 15.07 -9.10 -34.05
N PRO A 52 15.01 -7.86 -33.51
CA PRO A 52 15.23 -6.68 -34.32
C PRO A 52 16.72 -6.56 -34.65
N ALA A 53 17.00 -6.33 -35.95
CA ALA A 53 18.35 -6.11 -36.46
C ALA A 53 19.08 -4.96 -35.72
N PRO A 54 20.40 -5.08 -35.50
CA PRO A 54 21.16 -4.08 -34.75
C PRO A 54 21.25 -2.77 -35.51
N SER A 55 20.54 -1.76 -35.00
CA SER A 55 20.65 -0.38 -35.46
C SER A 55 21.96 0.22 -34.94
N ARG A 56 22.94 0.43 -35.83
CA ARG A 56 24.17 1.19 -35.53
C ARG A 56 23.81 2.67 -35.40
N VAL A 57 23.83 3.19 -34.17
CA VAL A 57 23.84 4.62 -33.89
C VAL A 57 25.31 5.05 -33.65
N PRO A 58 25.80 6.15 -34.25
CA PRO A 58 27.16 6.61 -34.07
C PRO A 58 27.39 7.13 -32.64
N SER A 59 28.50 6.67 -32.05
CA SER A 59 29.02 7.07 -30.75
C SER A 59 29.38 8.55 -30.74
N SER A 60 28.52 9.39 -30.16
CA SER A 60 28.87 10.75 -29.75
C SER A 60 29.69 10.70 -28.45
N ALA A 61 30.90 11.25 -28.51
CA ALA A 61 31.83 11.33 -27.39
C ALA A 61 31.22 12.12 -26.22
N ARG A 62 31.03 11.44 -25.09
CA ARG A 62 30.54 12.04 -23.84
C ARG A 62 31.72 12.72 -23.14
N ALA A 63 31.64 14.04 -22.96
CA ALA A 63 32.58 14.81 -22.15
C ALA A 63 32.56 14.33 -20.68
N PRO A 64 33.70 14.41 -19.95
CA PRO A 64 33.78 13.96 -18.57
C PRO A 64 32.88 14.81 -17.64
N MET A 65 31.98 14.14 -16.92
CA MET A 65 31.19 14.75 -15.84
C MET A 65 32.11 15.31 -14.75
N ALA A 66 31.86 16.55 -14.35
CA ALA A 66 32.50 17.19 -13.22
C ALA A 66 32.26 16.36 -11.94
N LYS A 67 33.29 16.28 -11.09
CA LYS A 67 33.20 15.66 -9.76
C LYS A 67 32.10 16.34 -8.95
N ASP A 68 31.20 15.51 -8.44
CA ASP A 68 30.08 15.88 -7.61
C ASP A 68 30.59 16.28 -6.21
N ASP A 69 30.63 17.58 -5.92
CA ASP A 69 30.98 18.16 -4.61
C ASP A 69 29.81 18.03 -3.62
N THR A 70 29.25 16.82 -3.50
CA THR A 70 28.22 16.54 -2.49
C THR A 70 28.90 16.44 -1.11
N PRO A 71 28.50 17.27 -0.12
CA PRO A 71 29.09 17.22 1.21
C PRO A 71 28.86 15.84 1.84
N PRO A 72 29.85 15.31 2.59
CA PRO A 72 29.76 13.98 3.18
C PRO A 72 28.55 13.88 4.10
N VAL A 73 27.68 12.91 3.84
CA VAL A 73 26.59 12.53 4.74
C VAL A 73 27.24 12.16 6.08
N ALA A 74 26.87 12.86 7.15
CA ALA A 74 27.38 12.58 8.49
C ALA A 74 27.19 11.09 8.82
N LYS A 75 28.29 10.41 9.19
CA LYS A 75 28.21 9.03 9.66
C LYS A 75 27.23 8.98 10.84
N PRO A 76 26.17 8.17 10.79
CA PRO A 76 25.22 8.10 11.89
C PRO A 76 25.94 7.67 13.17
N ALA A 77 25.51 8.24 14.30
CA ALA A 77 25.86 7.70 15.62
C ALA A 77 25.61 6.19 15.61
N THR A 78 26.55 5.40 16.15
CA THR A 78 26.57 3.94 16.01
C THR A 78 25.22 3.32 16.37
N GLY A 79 24.56 2.71 15.38
CA GLY A 79 23.29 2.00 15.54
C GLY A 79 22.00 2.78 15.24
N LEU A 80 22.06 4.11 15.02
CA LEU A 80 20.89 4.88 14.60
C LEU A 80 20.75 4.90 13.07
N ARG A 81 19.51 4.90 12.59
CA ARG A 81 19.19 5.19 11.19
C ARG A 81 19.53 6.64 10.87
N PRO A 82 20.03 6.92 9.65
CA PRO A 82 20.30 8.29 9.24
C PRO A 82 18.99 9.04 8.98
N LEU A 83 18.91 10.28 9.48
CA LEU A 83 17.95 11.26 8.98
C LEU A 83 18.54 11.84 7.69
N LEU A 84 17.88 11.59 6.56
CA LEU A 84 18.34 12.00 5.23
C LEU A 84 17.78 13.37 4.83
N TYR A 85 16.58 13.72 5.33
CA TYR A 85 15.95 15.01 5.12
C TYR A 85 15.01 15.37 6.27
N PRO A 86 14.93 16.64 6.71
CA PRO A 86 15.94 17.66 6.46
C PRO A 86 17.29 17.24 7.07
N ALA A 87 18.40 17.74 6.53
CA ALA A 87 19.73 17.41 7.04
C ALA A 87 19.90 17.81 8.52
N ASP A 88 19.17 18.84 8.96
CA ASP A 88 19.16 19.34 10.33
C ASP A 88 17.79 19.07 10.98
N ALA A 89 17.79 18.18 11.99
CA ALA A 89 16.60 17.82 12.76
C ALA A 89 16.03 19.00 13.56
N ALA A 90 16.81 20.06 13.82
CA ALA A 90 16.34 21.26 14.50
C ALA A 90 15.25 22.00 13.70
N ARG A 91 15.19 21.78 12.38
CA ARG A 91 14.15 22.33 11.49
C ARG A 91 12.80 21.65 11.62
N LEU A 92 12.76 20.49 12.28
CA LEU A 92 11.52 19.76 12.51
C LEU A 92 10.81 20.32 13.75
N SER A 93 9.48 20.36 13.68
CA SER A 93 8.59 20.59 14.81
C SER A 93 8.89 19.61 15.96
N PRO A 94 8.59 19.99 17.21
CA PRO A 94 8.83 19.11 18.36
C PRO A 94 8.15 17.74 18.23
N GLU A 95 6.92 17.68 17.71
CA GLU A 95 6.17 16.43 17.54
C GLU A 95 6.79 15.53 16.48
N MET A 96 7.17 16.11 15.32
CA MET A 96 7.84 15.36 14.25
C MET A 96 9.21 14.86 14.72
N ARG A 97 9.98 15.69 15.44
CA ARG A 97 11.29 15.31 15.98
C ARG A 97 11.20 14.11 16.92
N LYS A 98 10.20 14.10 17.82
CA LYS A 98 9.96 12.97 18.72
C LYS A 98 9.72 11.66 17.96
N LEU A 99 8.92 11.70 16.88
CA LEU A 99 8.68 10.53 16.02
C LEU A 99 9.94 10.13 15.26
N VAL A 100 10.68 11.09 14.70
CA VAL A 100 11.95 10.84 14.01
C VAL A 100 12.93 10.14 14.94
N ASP A 101 13.12 10.63 16.17
CA ASP A 101 14.06 10.03 17.12
C ASP A 101 13.65 8.60 17.50
N ALA A 102 12.36 8.37 17.73
CA ALA A 102 11.84 7.04 18.03
C ALA A 102 12.02 6.05 16.86
N ILE A 103 11.78 6.49 15.62
CA ILE A 103 11.88 5.64 14.42
C ILE A 103 13.34 5.41 14.02
N ARG A 104 14.21 6.39 14.25
CA ARG A 104 15.64 6.27 13.94
C ARG A 104 16.34 5.24 14.82
N ASN A 105 15.88 5.06 16.06
CA ASN A 105 16.40 4.05 16.95
C ASN A 105 15.70 2.69 16.71
N PRO A 106 16.38 1.69 16.12
CA PRO A 106 15.79 0.37 15.91
C PRO A 106 15.53 -0.40 17.22
N GLN A 107 16.12 0.04 18.34
CA GLN A 107 15.90 -0.53 19.67
C GLN A 107 14.75 0.12 20.43
N SER A 108 14.08 1.12 19.85
CA SER A 108 12.87 1.68 20.46
C SER A 108 11.83 0.57 20.68
N PRO A 109 11.12 0.54 21.82
CA PRO A 109 10.05 -0.42 22.05
C PRO A 109 9.00 -0.33 20.95
N GLN A 110 8.66 -1.47 20.33
CA GLN A 110 7.60 -1.51 19.33
C GLN A 110 6.26 -1.18 19.98
N ILE A 111 5.47 -0.37 19.31
CA ILE A 111 4.12 -0.02 19.75
C ILE A 111 3.17 -1.12 19.24
N PRO A 112 2.41 -1.81 20.12
CA PRO A 112 1.41 -2.81 19.74
C PRO A 112 0.21 -2.19 19.01
N PRO A 113 -0.42 -2.88 18.03
CA PRO A 113 -1.61 -2.41 17.30
C PRO A 113 -2.76 -1.89 18.19
N GLU A 114 -2.93 -2.47 19.38
CA GLU A 114 -3.99 -2.12 20.33
C GLU A 114 -3.78 -0.73 20.95
N GLN A 115 -2.53 -0.27 20.98
CA GLN A 115 -2.14 1.03 21.54
C GLN A 115 -2.17 2.15 20.50
N PHE A 116 -2.53 1.85 19.25
CA PHE A 116 -2.86 2.87 18.27
C PHE A 116 -4.23 3.42 18.64
N GLN A 117 -4.27 4.20 19.72
CA GLN A 117 -5.44 4.96 20.14
C GLN A 117 -5.84 5.81 18.96
N SER A 118 -6.93 5.37 18.34
CA SER A 118 -7.46 5.79 17.05
C SER A 118 -6.69 6.94 16.41
N ALA A 119 -5.86 6.66 15.42
CA ALA A 119 -5.32 7.69 14.52
C ALA A 119 -6.42 8.59 13.89
N LYS A 120 -7.70 8.26 14.13
CA LYS A 120 -8.88 9.13 14.03
C LYS A 120 -8.80 10.45 14.83
N SER A 121 -8.02 10.56 15.91
CA SER A 121 -7.94 11.75 16.78
C SER A 121 -6.57 12.41 16.82
N ASP A 122 -5.64 11.99 15.96
CA ASP A 122 -4.26 12.46 16.04
C ASP A 122 -4.14 13.89 15.47
N ALA A 123 -4.24 14.87 16.36
CA ALA A 123 -4.09 16.31 16.04
C ALA A 123 -2.76 16.62 15.33
N SER A 124 -1.77 15.72 15.45
CA SER A 124 -0.48 15.85 14.79
C SER A 124 -0.59 15.83 13.26
N ARG A 125 -1.58 15.15 12.67
CA ARG A 125 -1.72 15.00 11.20
C ARG A 125 -0.45 14.39 10.55
N ILE A 126 0.33 13.61 11.29
CA ILE A 126 1.58 12.99 10.80
C ILE A 126 1.29 11.56 10.35
N TYR A 127 1.74 11.22 9.16
CA TYR A 127 1.60 9.89 8.55
C TYR A 127 2.95 9.37 8.08
N ALA A 128 3.05 8.06 7.90
CA ALA A 128 4.26 7.41 7.42
C ALA A 128 4.03 6.62 6.13
N ARG A 129 5.06 6.54 5.29
CA ARG A 129 5.08 5.68 4.10
C ARG A 129 6.48 5.14 3.85
N LEU A 130 6.57 3.89 3.42
CA LEU A 130 7.82 3.29 2.96
C LEU A 130 7.94 3.47 1.44
N VAL A 131 9.07 3.99 0.97
CA VAL A 131 9.33 4.18 -0.47
C VAL A 131 10.78 3.84 -0.83
N THR A 132 11.07 3.62 -2.11
CA THR A 132 12.45 3.51 -2.60
C THR A 132 13.10 4.89 -2.62
N ARG A 133 14.32 5.00 -2.07
CA ARG A 133 15.05 6.27 -1.92
C ARG A 133 15.15 7.06 -3.22
N LYS A 134 15.47 6.38 -4.34
CA LYS A 134 15.68 6.99 -5.65
C LYS A 134 14.48 7.76 -6.19
N PHE A 135 13.27 7.52 -5.66
CA PHE A 135 12.06 8.23 -6.08
C PHE A 135 11.85 9.55 -5.35
N VAL A 136 12.58 9.81 -4.26
CA VAL A 136 12.35 10.98 -3.39
C VAL A 136 13.59 11.81 -3.12
N LEU A 137 14.78 11.22 -3.21
CA LEU A 137 16.04 11.89 -2.95
C LEU A 137 17.00 11.75 -4.14
N ASP A 138 17.68 12.85 -4.46
CA ASP A 138 18.89 12.89 -5.27
C ASP A 138 20.03 13.39 -4.36
N GLY A 139 20.96 12.50 -4.03
CA GLY A 139 21.91 12.71 -2.95
C GLY A 139 21.22 12.95 -1.60
N SER A 140 21.39 14.15 -1.04
CA SER A 140 20.77 14.63 0.21
C SER A 140 19.61 15.61 -0.02
N ARG A 141 19.25 15.88 -1.28
CA ARG A 141 18.21 16.84 -1.65
C ARG A 141 16.94 16.11 -2.06
N LEU A 142 15.80 16.70 -1.71
CA LEU A 142 14.52 16.27 -2.28
C LEU A 142 14.54 16.51 -3.78
N THR A 143 14.09 15.51 -4.55
CA THR A 143 13.88 15.73 -5.98
C THR A 143 12.70 16.71 -6.17
N PRO A 144 12.77 17.66 -7.12
CA PRO A 144 11.67 18.61 -7.35
C PRO A 144 10.33 17.95 -7.74
N THR A 145 10.43 16.71 -8.21
CA THR A 145 9.33 15.86 -8.67
C THR A 145 9.00 14.74 -7.68
N ALA A 146 9.59 14.76 -6.48
CA ALA A 146 9.30 13.78 -5.43
C ALA A 146 7.82 13.84 -5.06
N MET A 147 7.14 12.70 -5.21
CA MET A 147 5.74 12.53 -4.82
C MET A 147 5.65 11.60 -3.63
N VAL A 148 4.55 11.67 -2.88
CA VAL A 148 4.26 10.71 -1.80
C VAL A 148 4.21 9.27 -2.34
N GLY A 149 3.66 9.06 -3.54
CA GLY A 149 3.71 7.76 -4.20
C GLY A 149 3.43 7.80 -5.70
N GLY A 150 3.19 6.62 -6.29
CA GLY A 150 3.06 6.42 -7.74
C GLY A 150 1.63 6.44 -8.29
N ARG A 151 0.62 6.54 -7.42
CA ARG A 151 -0.81 6.38 -7.74
C ARG A 151 -1.58 7.66 -7.41
N PRO A 152 -2.78 7.89 -7.97
CA PRO A 152 -3.73 8.95 -7.58
C PRO A 152 -3.91 9.13 -6.07
N TYR A 153 -4.15 8.02 -5.40
CA TYR A 153 -4.24 7.91 -3.96
C TYR A 153 -3.26 6.85 -3.50
N VAL A 154 -2.69 7.10 -2.33
CA VAL A 154 -1.58 6.33 -1.80
C VAL A 154 -1.91 5.90 -0.39
N PHE A 155 -1.63 4.64 -0.09
CA PHE A 155 -1.72 4.15 1.28
C PHE A 155 -0.65 4.80 2.15
N VAL A 156 -1.06 5.32 3.30
CA VAL A 156 -0.17 5.82 4.35
C VAL A 156 -0.56 5.16 5.67
N ALA A 157 0.43 4.96 6.53
CA ALA A 157 0.25 4.32 7.83
C ALA A 157 0.39 5.35 8.95
N ALA A 158 -0.07 4.97 10.14
CA ALA A 158 0.30 5.69 11.36
C ALA A 158 1.83 5.62 11.57
N PRO A 159 2.51 6.72 11.95
CA PRO A 159 3.98 6.72 12.08
C PRO A 159 4.51 5.76 13.15
N GLN A 160 3.70 5.50 14.18
CA GLN A 160 3.98 4.53 15.25
C GLN A 160 4.18 3.10 14.71
N THR A 161 3.65 2.79 13.52
CA THR A 161 3.86 1.50 12.82
C THR A 161 5.34 1.28 12.51
N MET A 162 6.15 2.33 12.39
CA MET A 162 7.57 2.23 12.03
C MET A 162 8.53 2.11 13.22
N VAL A 163 8.06 2.42 14.44
CA VAL A 163 8.90 2.49 15.66
C VAL A 163 9.41 1.11 16.05
N GLY A 164 10.72 0.98 16.25
CA GLY A 164 11.34 -0.27 16.73
C GLY A 164 11.31 -1.45 15.75
N ARG A 165 10.88 -1.23 14.50
CA ARG A 165 10.73 -2.30 13.49
C ARG A 165 11.83 -2.22 12.45
N ASN A 166 12.48 -3.33 12.14
CA ASN A 166 13.39 -3.44 10.99
C ASN A 166 12.61 -3.42 9.66
N LEU A 167 13.30 -3.35 8.53
CA LEU A 167 12.66 -3.20 7.21
C LEU A 167 11.67 -4.33 6.88
N LEU A 168 12.02 -5.59 7.18
CA LEU A 168 11.11 -6.73 6.96
C LEU A 168 9.86 -6.66 7.85
N GLN A 169 10.04 -6.28 9.12
CA GLN A 169 8.94 -6.06 10.06
C GLN A 169 8.05 -4.89 9.62
N ILE A 170 8.63 -3.84 9.04
CA ILE A 170 7.86 -2.72 8.47
C ILE A 170 7.00 -3.24 7.31
N TYR A 171 7.58 -3.95 6.33
CA TYR A 171 6.83 -4.51 5.20
C TYR A 171 5.63 -5.34 5.65
N SER A 172 5.85 -6.24 6.61
CA SER A 172 4.77 -7.04 7.21
C SER A 172 3.69 -6.17 7.87
N ALA A 173 4.10 -5.14 8.63
CA ALA A 173 3.17 -4.26 9.32
C ALA A 173 2.32 -3.40 8.36
N ILE A 174 2.89 -2.99 7.22
CA ILE A 174 2.17 -2.24 6.18
C ILE A 174 1.47 -3.14 5.15
N GLY A 175 1.36 -4.45 5.41
CA GLY A 175 0.55 -5.37 4.62
C GLY A 175 1.18 -5.82 3.29
N TYR A 176 2.48 -5.64 3.09
CA TYR A 176 3.17 -6.18 1.92
C TYR A 176 3.43 -7.68 2.09
N VAL A 177 3.18 -8.44 1.03
CA VAL A 177 3.43 -9.89 0.97
C VAL A 177 4.93 -10.14 0.89
N ALA A 178 5.38 -11.21 1.55
CA ALA A 178 6.79 -11.55 1.54
C ALA A 178 7.29 -11.84 0.11
N GLU A 179 6.48 -12.52 -0.70
CA GLU A 179 6.78 -12.88 -2.08
C GLU A 179 7.00 -11.64 -2.94
N ASP A 180 6.09 -10.66 -2.90
CA ASP A 180 6.22 -9.40 -3.65
C ASP A 180 7.48 -8.62 -3.23
N VAL A 181 7.78 -8.61 -1.93
CA VAL A 181 8.99 -7.97 -1.39
C VAL A 181 10.25 -8.68 -1.89
N LEU A 182 10.24 -10.01 -1.96
CA LEU A 182 11.37 -10.78 -2.46
C LEU A 182 11.57 -10.63 -3.97
N LEU A 183 10.50 -10.46 -4.75
CA LEU A 183 10.59 -10.32 -6.21
C LEU A 183 11.01 -8.92 -6.63
N ASP A 184 10.41 -7.88 -6.06
CA ASP A 184 10.53 -6.51 -6.59
C ASP A 184 11.39 -5.58 -5.74
N GLU A 185 11.62 -5.92 -4.46
CA GLU A 185 12.18 -4.98 -3.49
C GLU A 185 13.59 -5.34 -2.99
N LEU A 186 14.13 -6.50 -3.36
CA LEU A 186 15.49 -6.89 -3.01
C LEU A 186 16.53 -5.93 -3.57
N GLY A 187 17.53 -5.61 -2.74
CA GLY A 187 18.63 -4.70 -3.08
C GLY A 187 18.23 -3.23 -3.23
N GLN A 188 16.93 -2.89 -3.24
CA GLN A 188 16.49 -1.50 -3.35
C GLN A 188 16.68 -0.77 -2.01
N GLU A 189 17.34 0.39 -2.04
CA GLU A 189 17.47 1.23 -0.85
C GLU A 189 16.11 1.87 -0.50
N LYS A 190 15.66 1.66 0.74
CA LYS A 190 14.37 2.11 1.24
C LYS A 190 14.51 3.24 2.24
N VAL A 191 13.50 4.09 2.26
CA VAL A 191 13.36 5.19 3.22
C VAL A 191 11.94 5.24 3.77
N ILE A 192 11.80 5.65 5.03
CA ILE A 192 10.54 6.04 5.62
C ILE A 192 10.34 7.53 5.37
N LEU A 193 9.22 7.88 4.76
CA LEU A 193 8.71 9.24 4.73
C LEU A 193 7.82 9.46 5.96
N LEU A 194 8.06 10.51 6.71
CA LEU A 194 7.11 11.08 7.67
C LEU A 194 6.57 12.38 7.09
N LEU A 195 5.25 12.51 7.07
CA LEU A 195 4.54 13.52 6.29
C LEU A 195 3.52 14.19 7.20
N ARG A 196 3.63 15.50 7.41
CA ARG A 196 2.56 16.28 8.04
C ARG A 196 1.58 16.72 6.98
N TRP A 197 0.35 16.25 7.09
CA TRP A 197 -0.71 16.59 6.16
C TRP A 197 -1.38 17.91 6.56
N PRO A 198 -1.62 18.84 5.63
CA PRO A 198 -2.16 20.16 5.96
C PRO A 198 -3.60 20.12 6.49
N GLN A 199 -4.40 19.11 6.11
CA GLN A 199 -5.78 18.99 6.56
C GLN A 199 -5.97 17.90 7.61
N VAL A 200 -6.94 18.11 8.51
CA VAL A 200 -7.33 17.15 9.54
C VAL A 200 -7.95 15.92 8.88
N LEU A 201 -7.68 14.75 9.46
CA LEU A 201 -8.29 13.48 9.06
C LEU A 201 -9.81 13.60 9.13
N GLN A 202 -10.50 13.23 8.04
CA GLN A 202 -11.95 13.17 8.06
C GLN A 202 -12.39 11.79 8.56
N THR A 203 -12.94 11.75 9.78
CA THR A 203 -13.28 10.51 10.47
C THR A 203 -14.66 9.97 10.10
N THR A 204 -15.52 10.79 9.47
CA THR A 204 -16.92 10.43 9.19
C THR A 204 -17.46 11.00 7.89
N ASP A 205 -18.22 10.14 7.21
CA ASP A 205 -19.15 10.40 6.12
C ASP A 205 -20.32 11.30 6.55
N ARG A 206 -20.16 12.62 6.40
CA ARG A 206 -21.34 13.48 6.23
C ARG A 206 -21.48 13.82 4.76
N PRO A 207 -22.55 13.37 4.07
CA PRO A 207 -22.80 13.66 2.66
C PRO A 207 -22.65 15.14 2.31
N GLU A 208 -23.07 16.03 3.23
CA GLU A 208 -23.00 17.48 3.09
C GLU A 208 -21.58 18.09 3.09
N ASP A 209 -20.55 17.40 3.60
CA ASP A 209 -19.16 17.90 3.64
C ASP A 209 -18.31 17.44 2.43
N ARG A 210 -18.92 16.74 1.46
CA ARG A 210 -18.21 15.91 0.46
C ARG A 210 -17.77 16.60 -0.84
N ASP A 211 -18.20 17.83 -1.14
CA ASP A 211 -18.08 18.33 -2.53
C ASP A 211 -16.86 19.20 -2.85
N SER A 212 -16.23 19.90 -1.89
CA SER A 212 -15.21 20.91 -2.26
C SER A 212 -13.75 20.48 -2.12
N ALA A 213 -13.38 19.55 -1.22
CA ALA A 213 -11.96 19.30 -0.88
C ALA A 213 -11.58 17.82 -0.69
N TRP A 214 -12.29 16.90 -1.36
CA TRP A 214 -12.03 15.46 -1.23
C TRP A 214 -10.59 15.07 -1.62
N ASP A 215 -10.01 15.78 -2.59
CA ASP A 215 -8.64 15.68 -3.08
C ASP A 215 -7.58 16.25 -2.12
N GLN A 216 -7.97 16.76 -0.95
CA GLN A 216 -7.05 17.38 0.03
C GLN A 216 -7.01 16.62 1.36
N ARG A 217 -7.91 15.66 1.57
CA ARG A 217 -8.13 15.00 2.86
C ARG A 217 -7.58 13.59 2.91
N ILE A 218 -7.31 13.11 4.12
CA ILE A 218 -6.93 11.72 4.38
C ILE A 218 -8.14 10.96 4.92
N TYR A 219 -8.33 9.75 4.40
CA TYR A 219 -9.46 8.88 4.71
C TYR A 219 -8.98 7.58 5.33
N PRO A 220 -9.67 7.01 6.32
CA PRO A 220 -9.48 5.59 6.67
C PRO A 220 -9.62 4.69 5.44
N ALA A 221 -8.78 3.67 5.32
CA ALA A 221 -8.75 2.75 4.19
C ALA A 221 -9.93 1.75 4.18
N THR A 222 -11.17 2.23 4.30
CA THR A 222 -12.38 1.42 4.28
C THR A 222 -12.96 1.27 2.87
N TRP A 223 -13.74 0.21 2.64
CA TRP A 223 -14.44 0.01 1.37
C TRP A 223 -15.34 1.20 0.99
N ASP A 224 -16.05 1.78 1.97
CA ASP A 224 -16.91 2.94 1.71
C ASP A 224 -16.12 4.15 1.21
N ASN A 225 -15.00 4.47 1.87
CA ASN A 225 -14.14 5.56 1.46
C ASN A 225 -13.49 5.28 0.10
N LEU A 226 -13.01 4.06 -0.14
CA LEU A 226 -12.39 3.71 -1.40
C LEU A 226 -13.36 3.84 -2.58
N LEU A 227 -14.58 3.33 -2.45
CA LEU A 227 -15.60 3.43 -3.51
C LEU A 227 -16.06 4.87 -3.71
N MET A 228 -16.23 5.64 -2.63
CA MET A 228 -16.53 7.07 -2.71
C MET A 228 -15.42 7.82 -3.47
N LEU A 229 -14.15 7.58 -3.12
CA LEU A 229 -13.01 8.22 -3.77
C LEU A 229 -12.92 7.84 -5.25
N LEU A 230 -13.21 6.59 -5.62
CA LEU A 230 -13.25 6.18 -7.02
C LEU A 230 -14.35 6.90 -7.81
N ASP A 231 -15.56 7.04 -7.25
CA ASP A 231 -16.65 7.79 -7.89
C ASP A 231 -16.24 9.27 -8.11
N ARG A 232 -15.69 9.91 -7.08
CA ARG A 232 -15.22 11.31 -7.16
C ARG A 232 -14.11 11.48 -8.19
N TYR A 233 -13.18 10.55 -8.19
CA TYR A 233 -12.08 10.52 -9.13
C TYR A 233 -12.56 10.35 -10.58
N ALA A 234 -13.55 9.48 -10.81
CA ALA A 234 -14.16 9.33 -12.14
C ALA A 234 -14.92 10.59 -12.60
N ARG A 235 -15.55 11.34 -11.68
CA ARG A 235 -16.22 12.63 -12.01
C ARG A 235 -15.23 13.76 -12.26
N GLN A 236 -14.12 13.78 -11.55
CA GLN A 236 -13.17 14.90 -11.51
C GLN A 236 -11.70 14.41 -11.60
N PRO A 237 -11.30 13.73 -12.70
CA PRO A 237 -9.99 13.10 -12.81
C PRO A 237 -8.82 14.11 -12.81
N ASP A 238 -9.08 15.35 -13.20
CA ASP A 238 -8.09 16.43 -13.31
C ASP A 238 -7.70 17.04 -11.95
N ARG A 239 -8.41 16.72 -10.87
CA ARG A 239 -8.10 17.23 -9.52
C ARG A 239 -6.96 16.49 -8.83
N ILE A 240 -6.47 15.41 -9.42
CA ILE A 240 -5.47 14.54 -8.84
C ILE A 240 -4.10 14.79 -9.47
N ALA A 241 -3.07 14.85 -8.63
CA ALA A 241 -1.69 14.92 -9.09
C ALA A 241 -1.15 13.54 -9.45
N TYR A 242 -0.35 13.47 -10.52
CA TYR A 242 0.32 12.25 -10.98
C TYR A 242 1.83 12.45 -10.96
N PRO A 243 2.61 11.38 -10.74
CA PRO A 243 4.06 11.43 -10.88
C PRO A 243 4.42 11.69 -12.36
N PRO A 244 5.46 12.52 -12.62
CA PRO A 244 5.93 12.76 -13.98
C PRO A 244 6.68 11.58 -14.60
N PHE A 245 7.05 10.56 -13.81
CA PHE A 245 7.88 9.43 -14.24
C PHE A 245 7.12 8.21 -14.75
N ASN A 246 5.79 8.25 -14.70
CA ASN A 246 4.98 7.22 -15.33
C ASN A 246 5.03 7.54 -16.83
N GLY A 247 5.67 6.71 -17.65
CA GLY A 247 5.61 6.89 -19.12
C GLY A 247 4.15 7.02 -19.59
N PRO A 248 3.89 7.61 -20.77
CA PRO A 248 2.53 7.98 -21.21
C PRO A 248 1.52 6.82 -21.09
N ALA A 249 1.93 5.58 -21.41
CA ALA A 249 1.09 4.39 -21.29
C ALA A 249 0.69 4.04 -19.83
N ILE A 250 1.59 4.22 -18.85
CA ILE A 250 1.28 3.98 -17.44
C ILE A 250 0.37 5.09 -16.90
N LEU A 251 0.59 6.35 -17.34
CA LEU A 251 -0.29 7.47 -16.98
C LEU A 251 -1.71 7.25 -17.49
N GLU A 252 -1.89 6.79 -18.73
CA GLU A 252 -3.20 6.51 -19.30
C GLU A 252 -3.96 5.44 -18.50
N GLN A 253 -3.28 4.37 -18.10
CA GLN A 253 -3.90 3.30 -17.30
C GLN A 253 -4.28 3.75 -15.89
N LEU A 254 -3.56 4.73 -15.34
CA LEU A 254 -3.82 5.27 -14.01
C LEU A 254 -4.93 6.31 -13.99
N ARG A 255 -5.12 7.05 -15.09
CA ARG A 255 -5.84 8.33 -15.12
C ARG A 255 -7.37 8.27 -15.18
N LEU A 256 -7.97 7.07 -15.23
CA LEU A 256 -9.36 6.95 -15.68
C LEU A 256 -9.63 7.86 -16.91
N SER A 257 -8.65 7.94 -17.81
CA SER A 257 -8.61 9.00 -18.82
C SER A 257 -9.63 8.78 -19.94
N SER A 258 -10.04 7.54 -20.17
CA SER A 258 -11.04 7.25 -21.19
C SER A 258 -12.46 7.59 -20.70
N PRO A 259 -13.26 8.32 -21.50
CA PRO A 259 -14.68 8.54 -21.18
C PRO A 259 -15.43 7.24 -20.88
N GLN A 260 -15.14 6.17 -21.61
CA GLN A 260 -15.77 4.85 -21.45
C GLN A 260 -15.48 4.26 -20.06
N GLN A 261 -14.24 4.34 -19.57
CA GLN A 261 -13.90 3.82 -18.25
C GLN A 261 -14.56 4.65 -17.14
N ARG A 262 -14.68 5.97 -17.34
CA ARG A 262 -15.41 6.83 -16.40
C ARG A 262 -16.90 6.52 -16.38
N GLU A 263 -17.52 6.38 -17.55
CA GLU A 263 -18.93 5.97 -17.66
C GLU A 263 -19.18 4.61 -17.04
N PHE A 264 -18.28 3.65 -17.26
CA PHE A 264 -18.33 2.33 -16.62
C PHE A 264 -18.30 2.45 -15.09
N VAL A 265 -17.36 3.21 -14.53
CA VAL A 265 -17.25 3.40 -13.07
C VAL A 265 -18.49 4.08 -12.49
N LEU A 266 -18.97 5.14 -13.15
CA LEU A 266 -20.11 5.95 -12.69
C LEU A 266 -21.44 5.22 -12.85
N GLY A 267 -21.55 4.35 -13.85
CA GLY A 267 -22.72 3.51 -14.11
C GLY A 267 -22.69 2.16 -13.41
N PHE A 268 -21.60 1.81 -12.71
CA PHE A 268 -21.48 0.50 -12.07
C PHE A 268 -22.50 0.33 -10.94
N PRO A 269 -23.34 -0.72 -10.97
CA PRO A 269 -24.50 -0.83 -10.09
C PRO A 269 -24.09 -1.04 -8.62
N GLU A 270 -24.88 -0.50 -7.68
CA GLU A 270 -24.66 -0.67 -6.24
C GLU A 270 -24.62 -2.13 -5.80
N ALA A 271 -25.44 -3.00 -6.41
CA ALA A 271 -25.38 -4.44 -6.16
C ALA A 271 -24.02 -5.05 -6.59
N GLY A 272 -23.41 -4.54 -7.66
CA GLY A 272 -22.06 -4.92 -8.07
C GLY A 272 -21.00 -4.41 -7.10
N LYS A 273 -21.10 -3.15 -6.66
CA LYS A 273 -20.23 -2.58 -5.61
C LYS A 273 -20.28 -3.42 -4.34
N GLN A 274 -21.47 -3.85 -3.93
CA GLN A 274 -21.64 -4.73 -2.78
C GLN A 274 -20.95 -6.08 -2.98
N ARG A 275 -21.09 -6.71 -4.15
CA ARG A 275 -20.38 -7.96 -4.46
C ARG A 275 -18.87 -7.78 -4.43
N VAL A 276 -18.34 -6.69 -4.99
CA VAL A 276 -16.89 -6.39 -4.96
C VAL A 276 -16.35 -6.29 -3.53
N ARG A 277 -17.16 -5.82 -2.56
CA ARG A 277 -16.79 -5.73 -1.14
C ARG A 277 -16.80 -7.08 -0.44
N THR A 278 -17.77 -7.94 -0.74
CA THR A 278 -18.07 -9.13 0.06
C THR A 278 -17.58 -10.44 -0.56
N VAL A 279 -17.41 -10.48 -1.88
CA VAL A 279 -16.96 -11.68 -2.59
C VAL A 279 -15.44 -11.77 -2.51
N PRO A 280 -14.87 -12.93 -2.14
CA PRO A 280 -13.42 -13.14 -2.12
C PRO A 280 -12.75 -12.78 -3.46
N TYR A 281 -11.59 -12.13 -3.39
CA TYR A 281 -10.83 -11.67 -4.55
C TYR A 281 -10.63 -12.75 -5.63
N ALA A 282 -10.21 -13.94 -5.23
CA ALA A 282 -9.96 -15.05 -6.17
C ALA A 282 -11.24 -15.50 -6.91
N LEU A 283 -12.41 -15.37 -6.26
CA LEU A 283 -13.69 -15.70 -6.89
C LEU A 283 -14.13 -14.62 -7.88
N LEU A 284 -13.90 -13.33 -7.57
CA LEU A 284 -14.10 -12.25 -8.54
C LEU A 284 -13.19 -12.45 -9.76
N GLN A 285 -11.91 -12.77 -9.54
CA GLN A 285 -10.96 -13.01 -10.62
C GLN A 285 -11.36 -14.20 -11.51
N ALA A 286 -11.76 -15.32 -10.89
CA ALA A 286 -12.16 -16.52 -11.63
C ALA A 286 -13.47 -16.31 -12.40
N ALA A 287 -14.43 -15.58 -11.82
CA ALA A 287 -15.70 -15.28 -12.48
C ALA A 287 -15.54 -14.28 -13.65
N GLY A 288 -14.59 -13.34 -13.53
CA GLY A 288 -14.37 -12.31 -14.53
C GLY A 288 -15.54 -11.33 -14.65
N GLY A 289 -15.73 -10.79 -15.85
CA GLY A 289 -16.82 -9.86 -16.16
C GLY A 289 -16.70 -8.49 -15.46
N ALA A 290 -17.83 -7.80 -15.34
CA ALA A 290 -17.88 -6.41 -14.88
C ALA A 290 -17.42 -6.23 -13.42
N ASP A 291 -17.75 -7.18 -12.53
CA ASP A 291 -17.32 -7.09 -11.12
C ASP A 291 -15.79 -7.19 -11.01
N TRP A 292 -15.16 -8.06 -11.81
CA TRP A 292 -13.71 -8.18 -11.87
C TRP A 292 -13.07 -6.96 -12.52
N GLU A 293 -13.62 -6.45 -13.62
CA GLU A 293 -13.12 -5.25 -14.28
C GLU A 293 -13.14 -4.05 -13.34
N TYR A 294 -14.24 -3.86 -12.61
CA TYR A 294 -14.35 -2.81 -11.59
C TYR A 294 -13.32 -3.01 -10.47
N ARG A 295 -13.13 -4.25 -10.01
CA ARG A 295 -12.12 -4.59 -9.01
C ARG A 295 -10.69 -4.31 -9.48
N GLN A 296 -10.37 -4.52 -10.76
CA GLN A 296 -9.07 -4.15 -11.31
C GLN A 296 -8.87 -2.64 -11.42
N ILE A 297 -9.94 -1.88 -11.70
CA ILE A 297 -9.86 -0.41 -11.71
C ILE A 297 -9.47 0.10 -10.32
N LEU A 298 -10.12 -0.41 -9.26
CA LEU A 298 -9.77 -0.09 -7.88
C LEU A 298 -8.29 -0.39 -7.57
N GLU A 299 -7.80 -1.55 -8.01
CA GLU A 299 -6.40 -1.93 -7.82
C GLU A 299 -5.43 -1.02 -8.55
N ARG A 300 -5.71 -0.69 -9.81
CA ARG A 300 -4.83 0.18 -10.59
C ARG A 300 -4.84 1.62 -10.07
N ALA A 301 -5.99 2.13 -9.66
CA ALA A 301 -6.12 3.52 -9.21
C ALA A 301 -5.64 3.73 -7.77
N PHE A 302 -5.84 2.76 -6.87
CA PHE A 302 -5.61 2.91 -5.44
C PHE A 302 -4.65 1.90 -4.83
N SER A 303 -4.16 0.93 -5.61
CA SER A 303 -3.38 -0.22 -5.09
C SER A 303 -4.14 -1.07 -4.07
N ALA A 304 -5.47 -1.09 -4.14
CA ALA A 304 -6.29 -2.02 -3.36
C ALA A 304 -6.11 -3.43 -3.94
N THR A 305 -5.04 -4.14 -3.56
CA THR A 305 -4.71 -5.50 -4.06
C THR A 305 -5.48 -6.57 -3.28
N VAL A 306 -5.18 -7.85 -3.51
CA VAL A 306 -5.78 -8.98 -2.76
C VAL A 306 -5.60 -8.87 -1.23
N HIS A 307 -4.64 -8.08 -0.75
CA HIS A 307 -4.39 -7.86 0.68
C HIS A 307 -5.19 -6.71 1.28
N TYR A 308 -5.93 -5.96 0.46
CA TYR A 308 -6.79 -4.90 0.92
C TYR A 308 -8.01 -5.46 1.67
N THR A 309 -8.10 -5.18 2.96
CA THR A 309 -9.19 -5.65 3.84
C THR A 309 -10.45 -4.81 3.70
N GLY A 310 -10.26 -3.50 3.44
CA GLY A 310 -11.32 -2.50 3.44
C GLY A 310 -12.00 -2.25 4.78
N ASP A 311 -11.36 -2.62 5.89
CA ASP A 311 -11.81 -2.32 7.25
C ASP A 311 -11.06 -1.15 7.90
N GLY A 312 -10.13 -0.53 7.16
CA GLY A 312 -9.27 0.55 7.65
C GLY A 312 -8.00 0.09 8.38
N ASN A 313 -7.68 -1.21 8.34
CA ASN A 313 -6.46 -1.77 8.90
C ASN A 313 -5.72 -2.65 7.89
N THR A 314 -4.40 -2.70 8.00
CA THR A 314 -3.56 -3.60 7.18
C THR A 314 -3.81 -5.06 7.51
N LEU A 315 -3.53 -5.96 6.58
CA LEU A 315 -3.46 -7.40 6.84
C LEU A 315 -2.01 -7.80 7.11
N PRO A 316 -1.60 -8.09 8.36
CA PRO A 316 -0.22 -8.49 8.63
C PRO A 316 0.13 -9.81 7.92
N THR A 317 1.22 -9.82 7.16
CA THR A 317 1.60 -10.96 6.32
C THR A 317 2.52 -11.96 7.04
N LEU A 318 3.26 -11.51 8.06
CA LEU A 318 4.04 -12.40 8.93
C LEU A 318 3.26 -12.69 10.22
N ILE A 319 2.65 -13.87 10.29
CA ILE A 319 1.85 -14.33 11.42
C ILE A 319 2.69 -15.24 12.31
N ARG A 320 2.81 -14.94 13.62
CA ARG A 320 3.28 -15.93 14.60
C ARG A 320 2.19 -16.99 14.76
N ARG A 321 2.56 -18.28 14.70
CA ARG A 321 1.63 -19.42 14.83
C ARG A 321 0.65 -19.20 16.00
N GLY A 322 -0.65 -19.29 15.73
CA GLY A 322 -1.70 -19.36 16.75
C GLY A 322 -2.48 -18.08 17.04
N THR A 323 -2.10 -16.92 16.48
CA THR A 323 -2.86 -15.66 16.65
C THR A 323 -2.91 -14.88 15.35
N VAL A 324 -4.10 -14.53 14.86
CA VAL A 324 -4.25 -13.53 13.79
C VAL A 324 -3.95 -12.16 14.43
N PRO A 325 -2.82 -11.51 14.12
CA PRO A 325 -2.51 -10.22 14.73
C PRO A 325 -3.52 -9.19 14.23
N LYS A 326 -3.95 -8.28 15.10
CA LYS A 326 -4.71 -7.13 14.66
C LYS A 326 -3.86 -6.29 13.70
N GLY A 327 -4.45 -5.89 12.58
CA GLY A 327 -3.84 -4.98 11.61
C GLY A 327 -3.47 -3.62 12.19
N PHE A 328 -2.62 -2.88 11.49
CA PHE A 328 -2.32 -1.50 11.82
C PHE A 328 -3.29 -0.56 11.10
N PRO A 329 -3.68 0.59 11.70
CA PRO A 329 -4.49 1.57 11.00
C PRO A 329 -3.85 2.02 9.68
N GLU A 330 -4.65 1.99 8.62
CA GLU A 330 -4.25 2.34 7.27
C GLU A 330 -5.16 3.44 6.71
N PHE A 331 -4.58 4.34 5.93
CA PHE A 331 -5.26 5.50 5.38
C PHE A 331 -4.98 5.68 3.89
N LEU A 332 -5.94 6.25 3.19
CA LEU A 332 -5.84 6.72 1.81
C LEU A 332 -5.57 8.22 1.82
N ALA A 333 -4.42 8.62 1.28
CA ALA A 333 -4.05 10.02 1.09
C ALA A 333 -4.02 10.36 -0.40
N PRO A 334 -4.46 11.56 -0.82
CA PRO A 334 -4.28 12.01 -2.19
C PRO A 334 -2.80 12.19 -2.46
N ASN A 335 -2.34 11.85 -3.66
CA ASN A 335 -0.93 12.00 -4.00
C ASN A 335 -0.57 13.49 -4.13
N ARG A 336 0.60 13.85 -3.58
CA ARG A 336 1.10 15.23 -3.49
C ARG A 336 2.59 15.25 -3.72
N LYS A 337 3.12 16.40 -4.15
CA LYS A 337 4.58 16.60 -4.11
C LYS A 337 5.03 16.72 -2.67
N LEU A 338 6.20 16.17 -2.36
CA LEU A 338 6.76 16.30 -1.01
C LEU A 338 7.03 17.77 -0.64
N THR A 339 7.31 18.62 -1.63
CA THR A 339 7.53 20.06 -1.45
C THR A 339 6.24 20.86 -1.20
N GLU A 340 5.07 20.26 -1.41
CA GLU A 340 3.76 20.90 -1.16
C GLU A 340 3.22 20.58 0.25
N LEU A 341 3.91 19.74 1.02
CA LEU A 341 3.51 19.35 2.37
C LEU A 341 4.10 20.29 3.41
N GLU A 342 3.37 20.47 4.52
CA GLU A 342 3.74 21.38 5.61
C GLU A 342 5.10 21.01 6.22
N GLU A 343 5.35 19.71 6.37
CA GLU A 343 6.57 19.19 6.97
C GLU A 343 6.84 17.78 6.47
N VAL A 344 8.10 17.49 6.11
CA VAL A 344 8.55 16.18 5.64
C VAL A 344 9.85 15.81 6.33
N ALA A 345 9.93 14.57 6.83
CA ALA A 345 11.18 13.94 7.24
C ALA A 345 11.40 12.63 6.47
N ILE A 346 12.65 12.35 6.10
CA ILE A 346 13.04 11.12 5.38
C ILE A 346 14.11 10.41 6.18
N ILE A 347 13.84 9.16 6.59
CA ILE A 347 14.72 8.33 7.40
C ILE A 347 15.18 7.13 6.58
N GLY A 348 16.49 6.90 6.49
CA GLY A 348 17.04 5.74 5.78
C GLY A 348 16.81 4.44 6.56
N VAL A 349 16.32 3.40 5.90
CA VAL A 349 16.12 2.07 6.51
C VAL A 349 16.95 0.96 5.86
N GLY A 350 17.77 1.30 4.87
CA GLY A 350 18.66 0.38 4.17
C GLY A 350 17.94 -0.43 3.08
N SER A 351 18.53 -1.55 2.68
CA SER A 351 17.96 -2.49 1.72
C SER A 351 17.79 -3.87 2.34
N LEU A 352 16.83 -4.65 1.82
CA LEU A 352 16.76 -6.09 2.09
C LEU A 352 17.74 -6.80 1.17
N ASN A 353 18.61 -7.61 1.76
CA ASN A 353 19.55 -8.45 1.03
C ASN A 353 19.41 -9.88 1.56
N LEU A 354 19.41 -10.86 0.65
CA LEU A 354 19.56 -12.27 1.01
C LEU A 354 21.05 -12.53 1.16
N THR A 355 21.47 -12.93 2.36
CA THR A 355 22.84 -13.41 2.57
C THR A 355 22.77 -14.93 2.65
N GLU A 356 23.42 -15.63 1.71
CA GLU A 356 23.63 -17.06 1.87
C GLU A 356 24.51 -17.27 3.11
N GLN A 357 24.02 -18.04 4.09
CA GLN A 357 24.92 -18.55 5.11
C GLN A 357 25.83 -19.57 4.41
N PRO A 358 27.16 -19.38 4.41
CA PRO A 358 28.04 -20.42 3.91
C PRO A 358 27.77 -21.67 4.75
N SER A 359 27.28 -22.72 4.09
CA SER A 359 27.05 -24.01 4.72
C SER A 359 28.36 -24.45 5.36
N GLN A 360 28.40 -24.47 6.70
CA GLN A 360 29.50 -25.06 7.44
C GLN A 360 29.55 -26.53 7.06
N ARG A 361 30.52 -26.89 6.21
CA ARG A 361 30.83 -28.28 5.86
C ARG A 361 31.88 -28.81 6.80
#